data_AF-A0A0E2AP18-F1
#
_entry.id   AF-A0A0E2AP18-F1
#
_cell.length_a   1.000
_cell.length_b   1.000
_cell.length_c   1.000
_cell.angle_alpha   90.00
_cell.angle_beta   90.00
_cell.angle_gamma   90.00
#
_symmetry.space_group_name_H-M   'P 1'
#
loop_
_entity.id
_entity.type
_entity.pdbx_description
1 polymer ?
#
loop_
_entity_poly.entity_id
_entity_poly.type
_entity_poly.pdbx_seq_one_letter_code
_entity_poly.pdbx_strand_id
1 'polypeptide(L)'
;MKKINYIGVALLAVLSACSDEEIENQPVNVNKYEVTATIRAVEPSTRMLDADLRNTFQAGDEILIGWQGSDTYHYTYDNGTGKFKGKVEEGSIWTVLSGLSSPTVDIYSWYGTTPEDKLPLPGATLSVSADQSSNNSFLSSLYMAAHQRIAPSDASLNFVFSQLMARVTLTVSIIDPLVEQMDVMNAKACLMDMRTNSKLGIDADANYMLKVPDIETRQDLKMCSTWSDQQAFSIQFKCLFPPQTLDKYKKIVITLGNGKEYVCRLSKEITLKGGQNATITASLKASEDAVLKPVITKVENVFMSAYSGNRIFAQIKNNDGTYSYRIFEKQADGSWSNGEIVYNDEAGTTELPDGKSATKTRPLSSIELCGDYGVLGFGKNNSDTYFIKKSKTTGKWFCAAGPMPYKGYAVAISDNFLISGDNYSNSYIYPIDKEGNITSGKSFPIGGYKLSLTDNVVAGSAGVFQYNVVTDKWDKIISYPLGAQESRAATDGKKVILQQTSGVVNVRIYDIKTRKEEPWEGDRAKASCGRPVAIYGDYALTCVRPEDNNSYGYIDICYRNPETGKWKIVNPQDGHFFDLIKAWNPAIDLKTNISNSLGEVFLKGYRALITWDGNSYFIENLDEMVQNWMKEHPE
;
A
#
# COMPACT_ATOMS: atom_id res chain seq x y z
N MET A 1 -74.42 -50.82 -36.91
CA MET A 1 -73.25 -51.69 -36.60
C MET A 1 -72.47 -51.83 -37.92
N LYS A 2 -71.21 -51.43 -38.13
CA LYS A 2 -70.07 -51.05 -37.28
C LYS A 2 -69.40 -49.76 -37.85
N LYS A 3 -68.73 -49.03 -36.94
CA LYS A 3 -67.93 -47.77 -37.02
C LYS A 3 -66.57 -47.98 -37.77
N ILE A 4 -65.77 -47.03 -38.30
CA ILE A 4 -65.59 -45.56 -38.15
C ILE A 4 -64.81 -44.97 -39.38
N ASN A 5 -65.02 -43.66 -39.63
CA ASN A 5 -64.56 -42.65 -40.62
C ASN A 5 -63.02 -42.51 -40.87
N TYR A 6 -62.48 -42.24 -42.09
CA TYR A 6 -62.56 -41.10 -43.07
C TYR A 6 -61.84 -39.80 -42.59
N ILE A 7 -61.13 -38.96 -43.36
CA ILE A 7 -60.62 -38.86 -44.77
C ILE A 7 -59.74 -37.59 -44.83
N GLY A 8 -58.82 -37.49 -45.80
CA GLY A 8 -58.68 -36.23 -46.57
C GLY A 8 -57.28 -35.68 -46.80
N VAL A 9 -56.71 -35.95 -47.98
CA VAL A 9 -55.70 -35.08 -48.64
C VAL A 9 -55.95 -35.16 -50.15
N ALA A 10 -56.07 -34.01 -50.81
CA ALA A 10 -56.17 -33.89 -52.27
C ALA A 10 -55.21 -32.81 -52.80
N LEU A 11 -54.88 -32.94 -54.07
CA LEU A 11 -53.62 -32.62 -54.76
C LEU A 11 -53.76 -31.43 -55.76
N LEU A 12 -52.62 -30.88 -56.23
CA LEU A 12 -52.35 -30.01 -57.43
C LEU A 12 -52.72 -28.50 -57.36
N ALA A 13 -52.01 -27.52 -57.95
CA ALA A 13 -50.75 -27.42 -58.73
C ALA A 13 -50.34 -25.94 -58.98
N VAL A 14 -49.16 -25.75 -59.62
CA VAL A 14 -48.66 -24.64 -60.49
C VAL A 14 -47.52 -23.74 -59.95
N LEU A 15 -46.63 -23.40 -60.89
CA LEU A 15 -45.25 -22.87 -60.87
C LEU A 15 -45.08 -21.37 -60.49
N SER A 16 -43.91 -21.10 -59.90
CA SER A 16 -43.01 -19.92 -59.97
C SER A 16 -43.55 -18.48 -60.04
N ALA A 17 -43.22 -17.68 -59.02
CA ALA A 17 -42.67 -16.32 -59.17
C ALA A 17 -41.91 -15.94 -57.88
N CYS A 18 -40.73 -15.34 -58.03
CA CYS A 18 -39.94 -14.78 -56.94
C CYS A 18 -40.75 -13.77 -56.12
N SER A 19 -40.70 -13.92 -54.80
CA SER A 19 -40.76 -12.80 -53.88
C SER A 19 -39.67 -13.04 -52.85
N ASP A 20 -38.67 -12.16 -52.87
CA ASP A 20 -37.70 -12.03 -51.79
C ASP A 20 -38.49 -11.83 -50.48
N GLU A 21 -38.54 -12.87 -49.64
CA GLU A 21 -38.67 -12.62 -48.21
C GLU A 21 -37.27 -12.29 -47.71
N GLU A 22 -36.96 -10.99 -47.73
CA GLU A 22 -36.00 -10.42 -46.80
C GLU A 22 -36.34 -10.97 -45.42
N ILE A 23 -35.45 -11.79 -44.86
CA ILE A 23 -35.43 -12.02 -43.43
C ILE A 23 -35.17 -10.65 -42.81
N GLU A 24 -36.25 -10.04 -42.34
CA GLU A 24 -36.24 -8.79 -41.60
C GLU A 24 -35.34 -9.01 -40.38
N ASN A 25 -34.09 -8.58 -40.48
CA ASN A 25 -33.17 -8.46 -39.35
C ASN A 25 -33.77 -7.42 -38.40
N GLN A 26 -34.61 -7.87 -37.46
CA GLN A 26 -35.03 -7.00 -36.38
C GLN A 26 -33.79 -6.55 -35.61
N PRO A 27 -33.55 -5.23 -35.45
CA PRO A 27 -32.43 -4.76 -34.65
C PRO A 27 -32.61 -5.27 -33.22
N VAL A 28 -31.60 -6.02 -32.74
CA VAL A 28 -31.51 -6.47 -31.36
C VAL A 28 -31.69 -5.26 -30.45
N ASN A 29 -32.69 -5.28 -29.57
CA ASN A 29 -32.86 -4.23 -28.56
C ASN A 29 -31.67 -4.31 -27.58
N VAL A 30 -30.63 -3.53 -27.84
CA VAL A 30 -29.34 -3.52 -27.13
C VAL A 30 -29.48 -3.20 -25.64
N ASN A 31 -30.62 -2.67 -25.20
CA ASN A 31 -30.93 -2.39 -23.79
C ASN A 31 -31.39 -3.62 -22.99
N LYS A 32 -31.59 -4.79 -23.63
CA LYS A 32 -32.06 -6.01 -22.96
C LYS A 32 -30.94 -6.92 -22.47
N TYR A 33 -29.79 -6.91 -23.13
CA TYR A 33 -28.73 -7.91 -22.94
C TYR A 33 -27.53 -7.35 -22.20
N GLU A 34 -27.03 -8.08 -21.20
CA GLU A 34 -25.98 -7.58 -20.31
C GLU A 34 -24.86 -8.61 -20.08
N VAL A 35 -23.61 -8.13 -20.08
CA VAL A 35 -22.46 -8.90 -19.63
C VAL A 35 -21.82 -8.20 -18.45
N THR A 36 -21.74 -8.91 -17.33
CA THR A 36 -21.04 -8.44 -16.13
C THR A 36 -20.00 -9.47 -15.71
N ALA A 37 -18.96 -8.99 -15.03
CA ALA A 37 -17.98 -9.88 -14.44
C ALA A 37 -17.44 -9.33 -13.12
N THR A 38 -17.14 -10.24 -12.20
CA THR A 38 -16.43 -9.97 -10.95
C THR A 38 -15.22 -10.89 -10.86
N ILE A 39 -14.21 -10.50 -10.09
CA ILE A 39 -13.04 -11.35 -9.83
C ILE A 39 -13.18 -11.90 -8.42
N ARG A 40 -13.14 -13.23 -8.27
CA ARG A 40 -13.17 -13.90 -6.97
C ARG A 40 -12.00 -13.39 -6.14
N ALA A 41 -12.30 -12.91 -4.93
CA ALA A 41 -11.27 -12.59 -3.97
C ALA A 41 -10.44 -13.85 -3.70
N VAL A 42 -9.13 -13.77 -3.94
CA VAL A 42 -8.17 -14.77 -3.46
C VAL A 42 -8.32 -14.84 -1.94
N GLU A 43 -8.40 -16.05 -1.36
CA GLU A 43 -8.52 -16.18 0.10
C GLU A 43 -7.42 -15.34 0.77
N PRO A 44 -7.79 -14.41 1.67
CA PRO A 44 -6.82 -13.54 2.29
C PRO A 44 -5.93 -14.39 3.19
N SER A 45 -4.65 -14.53 2.83
CA SER A 45 -3.65 -14.79 3.86
C SER A 45 -3.74 -13.65 4.88
N THR A 46 -3.50 -13.94 6.15
CA THR A 46 -3.63 -13.00 7.27
C THR A 46 -2.71 -11.77 7.19
N ARG A 47 -1.99 -11.56 6.07
CA ARG A 47 -0.96 -10.52 5.89
C ARG A 47 -0.98 -9.74 4.56
N MET A 48 -2.07 -9.70 3.80
CA MET A 48 -2.07 -8.97 2.50
C MET A 48 -2.38 -7.47 2.63
N LEU A 49 -1.35 -6.61 2.53
CA LEU A 49 -1.43 -5.39 1.73
C LEU A 49 -0.73 -5.74 0.42
N ASP A 50 -1.50 -5.99 -0.61
CA ASP A 50 -0.99 -6.04 -1.97
C ASP A 50 -2.07 -5.35 -2.82
N ALA A 51 -1.86 -4.06 -3.10
CA ALA A 51 -2.75 -3.24 -3.92
C ALA A 51 -2.86 -3.76 -5.38
N ASP A 52 -2.11 -4.80 -5.72
CA ASP A 52 -1.95 -5.34 -7.07
C ASP A 52 -2.67 -6.66 -7.31
N LEU A 53 -3.42 -7.20 -6.34
CA LEU A 53 -4.47 -8.15 -6.71
C LEU A 53 -5.56 -7.33 -7.39
N ARG A 54 -5.55 -7.26 -8.74
CA ARG A 54 -6.69 -6.80 -9.52
C ARG A 54 -7.91 -7.65 -9.14
N ASN A 55 -8.64 -7.21 -8.13
CA ASN A 55 -9.90 -7.76 -7.68
C ASN A 55 -11.08 -7.07 -8.39
N THR A 56 -10.77 -6.10 -9.25
CA THR A 56 -11.68 -5.39 -10.13
C THR A 56 -11.07 -5.29 -11.54
N PHE A 57 -11.95 -5.21 -12.54
CA PHE A 57 -11.57 -4.86 -13.90
C PHE A 57 -11.34 -3.35 -14.03
N GLN A 58 -10.44 -2.96 -14.93
CA GLN A 58 -10.13 -1.57 -15.25
C GLN A 58 -10.69 -1.21 -16.63
N ALA A 59 -10.96 0.08 -16.85
CA ALA A 59 -11.46 0.54 -18.15
C ALA A 59 -10.53 0.07 -19.28
N GLY A 60 -11.10 -0.57 -20.31
CA GLY A 60 -10.33 -1.11 -21.42
C GLY A 60 -9.84 -2.56 -21.24
N ASP A 61 -10.01 -3.17 -20.07
CA ASP A 61 -9.75 -4.60 -19.90
C ASP A 61 -10.70 -5.41 -20.81
N GLU A 62 -10.15 -6.36 -21.56
CA GLU A 62 -10.92 -7.21 -22.48
C GLU A 62 -11.07 -8.62 -21.92
N ILE A 63 -12.26 -9.21 -22.10
CA ILE A 63 -12.53 -10.62 -21.89
C ILE A 63 -13.00 -11.26 -23.19
N LEU A 64 -12.63 -12.53 -23.37
CA LEU A 64 -13.12 -13.39 -24.44
C LEU A 64 -14.27 -14.22 -23.90
N ILE A 65 -15.30 -14.45 -24.70
CA ILE A 65 -16.46 -15.29 -24.35
C ILE A 65 -16.70 -16.30 -25.47
N GLY A 66 -17.08 -17.53 -25.11
CA GLY A 66 -17.50 -18.54 -26.07
C GLY A 66 -17.85 -19.87 -25.41
N TRP A 67 -18.12 -20.88 -26.23
CA TRP A 67 -18.34 -22.26 -25.81
C TRP A 67 -17.68 -23.23 -26.79
N GLN A 68 -17.69 -24.52 -26.46
CA GLN A 68 -17.07 -25.51 -27.32
C GLN A 68 -17.75 -25.55 -28.70
N GLY A 69 -16.98 -25.25 -29.75
CA GLY A 69 -17.46 -25.22 -31.14
C GLY A 69 -18.06 -23.89 -31.58
N SER A 70 -18.02 -22.83 -30.76
CA SER A 70 -18.43 -21.48 -31.15
C SER A 70 -17.26 -20.64 -31.65
N ASP A 71 -17.60 -19.52 -32.28
CA ASP A 71 -16.67 -18.40 -32.43
C ASP A 71 -16.33 -17.76 -31.07
N THR A 72 -15.29 -16.93 -31.05
CA THR A 72 -14.91 -16.12 -29.87
C THR A 72 -15.50 -14.72 -30.00
N TYR A 73 -16.05 -14.22 -28.89
CA TYR A 73 -16.63 -12.89 -28.81
C TYR A 73 -15.86 -12.03 -27.81
N HIS A 74 -15.49 -10.81 -28.20
CA HIS A 74 -14.66 -9.87 -27.46
C HIS A 74 -15.51 -8.83 -26.76
N TYR A 75 -15.23 -8.65 -25.47
CA TYR A 75 -16.01 -7.80 -24.59
C TYR A 75 -15.07 -6.92 -23.77
N THR A 76 -15.22 -5.60 -23.89
CA THR A 76 -14.37 -4.63 -23.21
C THR A 76 -15.09 -4.01 -22.01
N TYR A 77 -14.39 -3.90 -20.88
CA TYR A 77 -14.92 -3.32 -19.66
C TYR A 77 -15.09 -1.80 -19.78
N ASP A 78 -16.32 -1.33 -19.54
CA ASP A 78 -16.65 0.09 -19.45
C ASP A 78 -16.91 0.49 -17.99
N ASN A 79 -15.92 1.15 -17.39
CA ASN A 79 -15.97 1.61 -16.01
C ASN A 79 -17.09 2.64 -15.74
N GLY A 80 -17.59 3.34 -16.76
CA GLY A 80 -18.72 4.26 -16.61
C GLY A 80 -20.05 3.54 -16.36
N THR A 81 -20.17 2.29 -16.80
CA THR A 81 -21.39 1.48 -16.63
C THR A 81 -21.22 0.28 -15.69
N GLY A 82 -19.97 -0.12 -15.41
CA GLY A 82 -19.64 -1.34 -14.68
C GLY A 82 -19.94 -2.63 -15.46
N LYS A 83 -20.14 -2.53 -16.78
CA LYS A 83 -20.52 -3.64 -17.67
C LYS A 83 -19.49 -3.83 -18.78
N PHE A 84 -19.56 -4.97 -19.44
CA PHE A 84 -18.76 -5.27 -20.63
C PHE A 84 -19.57 -5.02 -21.91
N LYS A 85 -18.94 -4.40 -22.89
CA LYS A 85 -19.54 -4.09 -24.20
C LYS A 85 -18.84 -4.89 -25.30
N GLY A 86 -19.63 -5.56 -26.13
CA GLY A 86 -19.12 -6.30 -27.28
C GLY A 86 -18.58 -5.37 -28.37
N LYS A 87 -17.61 -5.82 -29.18
CA LYS A 87 -17.19 -5.12 -30.39
C LYS A 87 -18.33 -5.12 -31.42
N VAL A 88 -18.55 -3.98 -32.10
CA VAL A 88 -19.68 -3.77 -33.02
C VAL A 88 -19.61 -4.68 -34.27
N GLU A 89 -18.41 -5.13 -34.64
CA GLU A 89 -18.14 -5.91 -35.87
C GLU A 89 -18.22 -7.43 -35.68
N GLU A 90 -18.29 -7.91 -34.44
CA GLU A 90 -18.48 -9.33 -34.13
C GLU A 90 -19.98 -9.58 -33.96
N GLY A 91 -20.55 -10.46 -34.79
CA GLY A 91 -21.97 -10.81 -34.71
C GLY A 91 -22.41 -11.05 -33.25
N SER A 92 -23.60 -10.57 -32.88
CA SER A 92 -24.02 -10.58 -31.48
C SER A 92 -24.06 -12.00 -30.92
N ILE A 93 -23.27 -12.28 -29.87
CA ILE A 93 -23.29 -13.57 -29.14
C ILE A 93 -24.73 -14.00 -28.82
N TRP A 94 -25.60 -13.03 -28.55
CA TRP A 94 -27.01 -13.22 -28.22
C TRP A 94 -27.84 -13.77 -29.38
N THR A 95 -27.55 -13.37 -30.62
CA THR A 95 -28.21 -13.90 -31.82
C THR A 95 -27.87 -15.39 -31.96
N VAL A 96 -26.58 -15.74 -31.84
CA VAL A 96 -26.13 -17.14 -31.95
C VAL A 96 -26.67 -17.98 -30.80
N LEU A 97 -26.63 -17.47 -29.56
CA LEU A 97 -27.19 -18.16 -28.39
C LEU A 97 -28.68 -18.46 -28.59
N SER A 98 -29.47 -17.47 -29.03
CA SER A 98 -30.92 -17.65 -29.21
C SER A 98 -31.32 -18.70 -30.26
N GLY A 99 -30.42 -19.03 -31.18
CA GLY A 99 -30.62 -20.06 -32.21
C GLY A 99 -30.24 -21.47 -31.78
N LEU A 100 -29.69 -21.67 -30.58
CA LEU A 100 -29.28 -22.99 -30.10
C LEU A 100 -30.49 -23.83 -29.67
N SER A 101 -30.51 -25.10 -30.09
CA SER A 101 -31.56 -26.07 -29.74
C SER A 101 -31.36 -26.72 -28.37
N SER A 102 -30.22 -26.52 -27.71
CA SER A 102 -29.91 -27.12 -26.41
C SER A 102 -30.61 -26.38 -25.27
N PRO A 103 -31.20 -27.07 -24.27
CA PRO A 103 -31.86 -26.39 -23.15
C PRO A 103 -30.87 -25.64 -22.24
N THR A 104 -29.60 -26.06 -22.21
CA THR A 104 -28.52 -25.37 -21.48
C THR A 104 -27.23 -25.38 -22.27
N VAL A 105 -26.40 -24.37 -22.05
CA VAL A 105 -25.09 -24.20 -22.69
C VAL A 105 -24.06 -23.82 -21.64
N ASP A 106 -22.89 -24.47 -21.66
CA ASP A 106 -21.74 -24.12 -20.84
C ASP A 106 -20.93 -23.02 -21.55
N ILE A 107 -21.01 -21.80 -21.02
CA ILE A 107 -20.32 -20.63 -21.53
C ILE A 107 -19.07 -20.38 -20.70
N TYR A 108 -17.97 -20.12 -21.39
CA TYR A 108 -16.67 -19.84 -20.82
C TYR A 108 -16.28 -18.41 -21.11
N SER A 109 -15.56 -17.81 -20.17
CA SER A 109 -14.91 -16.53 -20.38
C SER A 109 -13.47 -16.53 -19.92
N TRP A 110 -12.63 -15.80 -20.64
CA TRP A 110 -11.19 -15.78 -20.47
C TRP A 110 -10.66 -14.35 -20.39
N TYR A 111 -9.70 -14.13 -19.50
CA TYR A 111 -8.90 -12.92 -19.41
C TYR A 111 -7.42 -13.29 -19.42
N GLY A 112 -6.65 -12.65 -20.30
CA GLY A 112 -5.21 -12.82 -20.44
C GLY A 112 -4.79 -13.10 -21.88
N THR A 113 -3.49 -13.05 -22.15
CA THR A 113 -2.95 -13.19 -23.52
C THR A 113 -3.21 -14.58 -24.11
N THR A 114 -3.68 -14.64 -25.36
CA THR A 114 -3.83 -15.89 -26.12
C THR A 114 -3.08 -15.81 -27.46
N PRO A 115 -2.55 -16.94 -28.00
CA PRO A 115 -1.74 -16.93 -29.22
C PRO A 115 -2.47 -16.54 -30.52
N GLU A 116 -3.80 -16.58 -30.52
CA GLU A 116 -4.63 -16.31 -31.71
C GLU A 116 -5.78 -15.33 -31.44
N ASP A 117 -5.74 -14.63 -30.31
CA ASP A 117 -6.85 -13.76 -29.86
C ASP A 117 -8.20 -14.51 -29.77
N LYS A 118 -8.14 -15.81 -29.50
CA LYS A 118 -9.30 -16.70 -29.37
C LYS A 118 -9.44 -17.25 -27.97
N LEU A 119 -10.66 -17.64 -27.61
CA LEU A 119 -10.93 -18.37 -26.38
C LEU A 119 -10.07 -19.66 -26.36
N PRO A 120 -9.24 -19.88 -25.33
CA PRO A 120 -8.38 -21.05 -25.29
C PRO A 120 -9.21 -22.31 -25.03
N LEU A 121 -9.00 -23.33 -25.84
CA LEU A 121 -9.68 -24.61 -25.71
C LEU A 121 -8.97 -25.55 -24.71
N PRO A 122 -9.70 -26.48 -24.06
CA PRO A 122 -9.07 -27.53 -23.26
C PRO A 122 -7.97 -28.26 -24.05
N GLY A 123 -6.81 -28.44 -23.43
CA GLY A 123 -5.61 -28.98 -24.06
C GLY A 123 -4.66 -27.93 -24.66
N ALA A 124 -5.07 -26.66 -24.74
CA ALA A 124 -4.20 -25.56 -25.15
C ALA A 124 -2.99 -25.44 -24.23
N THR A 125 -1.82 -25.14 -24.80
CA THR A 125 -0.61 -24.81 -24.04
C THR A 125 -0.61 -23.33 -23.73
N LEU A 126 -0.41 -22.98 -22.47
CA LEU A 126 -0.32 -21.61 -21.98
C LEU A 126 1.01 -21.40 -21.26
N SER A 127 1.66 -20.28 -21.52
CA SER A 127 3.04 -20.02 -21.12
C SER A 127 3.18 -18.63 -20.52
N VAL A 128 3.78 -18.54 -19.34
CA VAL A 128 4.13 -17.24 -18.76
C VAL A 128 5.45 -16.71 -19.32
N SER A 129 5.63 -15.39 -19.29
CA SER A 129 6.94 -14.80 -19.54
C SER A 129 7.91 -15.24 -18.44
N ALA A 130 9.09 -15.74 -18.83
CA ALA A 130 10.20 -15.95 -17.89
C ALA A 130 10.78 -14.63 -17.37
N ASP A 131 10.65 -13.55 -18.15
CA ASP A 131 11.04 -12.21 -17.69
C ASP A 131 9.79 -11.43 -17.26
N GLN A 132 9.53 -11.38 -15.96
CA GLN A 132 8.45 -10.58 -15.36
C GLN A 132 8.99 -9.37 -14.62
N SER A 133 10.21 -8.91 -14.92
CA SER A 133 10.83 -7.78 -14.23
C SER A 133 10.06 -6.46 -14.39
N SER A 134 9.27 -6.33 -15.46
CA SER A 134 8.37 -5.19 -15.69
C SER A 134 6.93 -5.50 -15.28
N ASN A 135 6.19 -4.48 -14.87
CA ASN A 135 4.77 -4.62 -14.54
C ASN A 135 3.93 -5.13 -15.73
N ASN A 136 4.27 -4.71 -16.96
CA ASN A 136 3.57 -5.18 -18.17
C ASN A 136 3.79 -6.68 -18.41
N SER A 137 5.04 -7.15 -18.28
CA SER A 137 5.37 -8.58 -18.46
C SER A 137 4.85 -9.46 -17.32
N PHE A 138 4.77 -8.91 -16.11
CA PHE A 138 4.09 -9.54 -14.99
C PHE A 138 2.59 -9.69 -15.28
N LEU A 139 1.92 -8.61 -15.68
CA LEU A 139 0.48 -8.61 -15.98
C LEU A 139 0.12 -9.46 -17.20
N SER A 140 0.98 -9.55 -18.22
CA SER A 140 0.76 -10.44 -19.37
C SER A 140 0.77 -11.93 -18.98
N SER A 141 1.32 -12.25 -17.81
CA SER A 141 1.37 -13.61 -17.26
C SER A 141 0.16 -13.92 -16.35
N LEU A 142 -0.80 -12.99 -16.22
CA LEU A 142 -2.04 -13.19 -15.46
C LEU A 142 -3.11 -13.83 -16.33
N TYR A 143 -3.52 -15.03 -15.94
CA TYR A 143 -4.65 -15.73 -16.54
C TYR A 143 -5.79 -15.88 -15.55
N MET A 144 -6.99 -15.50 -15.99
CA MET A 144 -8.22 -15.71 -15.25
C MET A 144 -9.28 -16.31 -16.17
N ALA A 145 -10.15 -17.12 -15.60
CA ALA A 145 -11.28 -17.66 -16.34
C ALA A 145 -12.52 -17.72 -15.48
N ALA A 146 -13.66 -17.73 -16.15
CA ALA A 146 -14.98 -17.95 -15.56
C ALA A 146 -15.76 -18.96 -16.40
N HIS A 147 -16.70 -19.63 -15.76
CA HIS A 147 -17.65 -20.53 -16.38
C HIS A 147 -19.05 -20.21 -15.86
N GLN A 148 -20.04 -20.33 -16.73
CA GLN A 148 -21.45 -20.24 -16.37
C GLN A 148 -22.26 -21.19 -17.25
N ARG A 149 -23.18 -21.93 -16.63
CA ARG A 149 -24.22 -22.67 -17.34
C ARG A 149 -25.47 -21.82 -17.45
N ILE A 150 -25.94 -21.58 -18.68
CA ILE A 150 -27.10 -20.72 -18.97
C ILE A 150 -28.14 -21.40 -19.85
N ALA A 151 -29.34 -20.86 -19.89
CA ALA A 151 -30.31 -21.16 -20.95
C ALA A 151 -30.09 -20.21 -22.15
N PRO A 152 -30.28 -20.66 -23.40
CA PRO A 152 -30.23 -19.80 -24.59
C PRO A 152 -31.10 -18.54 -24.54
N SER A 153 -32.16 -18.56 -23.73
CA SER A 153 -33.09 -17.43 -23.54
C SER A 153 -32.62 -16.39 -22.52
N ASP A 154 -31.52 -16.65 -21.80
CA ASP A 154 -31.03 -15.76 -20.75
C ASP A 154 -30.58 -14.42 -21.35
N ALA A 155 -30.96 -13.34 -20.67
CA ALA A 155 -30.63 -11.98 -21.10
C ALA A 155 -29.34 -11.45 -20.45
N SER A 156 -28.66 -12.25 -19.62
CA SER A 156 -27.46 -11.82 -18.91
C SER A 156 -26.42 -12.91 -18.78
N LEU A 157 -25.15 -12.55 -18.98
CA LEU A 157 -23.98 -13.34 -18.62
C LEU A 157 -23.30 -12.66 -17.42
N ASN A 158 -23.16 -13.40 -16.32
CA ASN A 158 -22.65 -12.87 -15.06
C ASN A 158 -21.48 -13.74 -14.58
N PHE A 159 -20.27 -13.37 -14.99
CA PHE A 159 -19.08 -14.15 -14.74
C PHE A 159 -18.46 -13.88 -13.37
N VAL A 160 -17.94 -14.94 -12.75
CA VAL A 160 -17.09 -14.84 -11.56
C VAL A 160 -15.73 -15.45 -11.89
N PHE A 161 -14.77 -14.59 -12.21
CA PHE A 161 -13.44 -14.98 -12.64
C PHE A 161 -12.61 -15.52 -11.47
N SER A 162 -11.94 -16.64 -11.70
CA SER A 162 -10.94 -17.19 -10.79
C SER A 162 -9.56 -17.02 -11.42
N GLN A 163 -8.58 -16.61 -10.61
CA GLN A 163 -7.18 -16.60 -11.04
C GLN A 163 -6.70 -18.03 -11.21
N LEU A 164 -6.12 -18.33 -12.37
CA LEU A 164 -5.63 -19.67 -12.69
C LEU A 164 -4.16 -19.85 -12.32
N MET A 165 -3.44 -18.75 -12.15
CA MET A 165 -2.01 -18.70 -11.85
C MET A 165 -1.75 -18.79 -10.35
N ALA A 166 -0.62 -19.39 -9.97
CA ALA A 166 -0.07 -19.27 -8.63
C ALA A 166 0.83 -18.04 -8.54
N ARG A 167 0.99 -17.51 -7.31
CA ARG A 167 1.80 -16.32 -7.05
C ARG A 167 2.76 -16.54 -5.89
N VAL A 168 3.95 -15.96 -6.01
CA VAL A 168 4.87 -15.77 -4.89
C VAL A 168 5.19 -14.30 -4.75
N THR A 169 5.13 -13.83 -3.50
CA THR A 169 5.69 -12.55 -3.07
C THR A 169 6.91 -12.83 -2.19
N LEU A 170 8.07 -12.34 -2.59
CA LEU A 170 9.30 -12.38 -1.80
C LEU A 170 9.53 -11.00 -1.18
N THR A 171 9.63 -10.93 0.15
CA THR A 171 10.03 -9.73 0.87
C THR A 171 11.47 -9.90 1.33
N VAL A 172 12.35 -8.97 0.93
CA VAL A 172 13.78 -9.01 1.23
C VAL A 172 14.13 -7.81 2.10
N SER A 173 14.65 -8.07 3.30
CA SER A 173 15.29 -7.06 4.14
C SER A 173 16.80 -7.16 4.01
N ILE A 174 17.49 -6.05 3.84
CA ILE A 174 18.95 -6.04 3.71
C ILE A 174 19.58 -5.52 5.00
N ILE A 175 20.43 -6.37 5.56
CA ILE A 175 21.14 -6.25 6.83
C ILE A 175 22.63 -6.20 6.48
N ASP A 176 23.01 -5.22 5.67
CA ASP A 176 24.38 -5.02 5.21
C ASP A 176 24.71 -3.52 5.25
N PRO A 177 25.59 -3.07 6.15
CA PRO A 177 25.91 -1.65 6.31
C PRO A 177 26.68 -1.07 5.11
N LEU A 178 27.20 -1.92 4.21
CA LEU A 178 27.88 -1.50 2.99
C LEU A 178 26.93 -1.41 1.79
N VAL A 179 25.66 -1.80 1.95
CA VAL A 179 24.66 -1.71 0.90
C VAL A 179 23.97 -0.36 0.98
N GLU A 180 23.95 0.35 -0.14
CA GLU A 180 23.28 1.64 -0.25
C GLU A 180 21.81 1.49 -0.69
N GLN A 181 21.01 2.53 -0.48
CA GLN A 181 19.61 2.53 -0.92
C GLN A 181 19.45 2.30 -2.42
N MET A 182 20.32 2.90 -3.25
CA MET A 182 20.29 2.69 -4.70
C MET A 182 20.56 1.23 -5.08
N ASP A 183 21.34 0.52 -4.28
CA ASP A 183 21.59 -0.91 -4.49
C ASP A 183 20.33 -1.74 -4.22
N VAL A 184 19.56 -1.36 -3.20
CA VAL A 184 18.28 -2.02 -2.87
C VAL A 184 17.24 -1.71 -3.94
N MET A 185 17.07 -0.43 -4.28
CA MET A 185 16.08 0.04 -5.26
C MET A 185 16.27 -0.63 -6.64
N ASN A 186 17.51 -0.86 -7.05
CA ASN A 186 17.85 -1.48 -8.32
C ASN A 186 18.06 -3.00 -8.23
N ALA A 187 17.76 -3.62 -7.07
CA ALA A 187 17.91 -5.04 -6.89
C ALA A 187 16.95 -5.84 -7.79
N LYS A 188 17.39 -7.03 -8.17
CA LYS A 188 16.67 -7.97 -9.03
C LYS A 188 16.58 -9.31 -8.32
N ALA A 189 15.46 -10.01 -8.49
CA ALA A 189 15.30 -11.37 -7.99
C ALA A 189 14.88 -12.32 -9.09
N CYS A 190 15.33 -13.58 -8.96
CA CYS A 190 15.04 -14.64 -9.89
C CYS A 190 14.74 -15.95 -9.13
N LEU A 191 13.59 -16.55 -9.43
CA LEU A 191 13.23 -17.87 -8.94
C LEU A 191 13.70 -18.90 -9.97
N MET A 192 14.64 -19.75 -9.58
CA MET A 192 15.39 -20.59 -10.53
C MET A 192 14.63 -21.88 -10.86
N ASP A 193 14.83 -22.39 -12.09
CA ASP A 193 14.33 -23.69 -12.52
C ASP A 193 12.81 -23.86 -12.28
N MET A 194 12.04 -22.95 -12.85
CA MET A 194 10.58 -22.87 -12.70
C MET A 194 9.87 -23.44 -13.93
N ARG A 195 8.78 -24.18 -13.70
CA ARG A 195 7.88 -24.58 -14.79
C ARG A 195 7.11 -23.35 -15.24
N THR A 196 7.24 -22.97 -16.51
CA THR A 196 6.58 -21.79 -17.08
C THR A 196 5.43 -22.11 -18.04
N ASN A 197 5.28 -23.39 -18.41
CA ASN A 197 4.22 -23.86 -19.30
C ASN A 197 3.17 -24.69 -18.55
N SER A 198 1.94 -24.62 -19.04
CA SER A 198 0.78 -25.34 -18.52
C SER A 198 -0.15 -25.78 -19.64
N LYS A 199 -0.99 -26.77 -19.35
CA LYS A 199 -2.12 -27.18 -20.16
C LYS A 199 -3.40 -26.70 -19.51
N LEU A 200 -4.26 -26.08 -20.32
CA LEU A 200 -5.61 -25.77 -19.92
C LEU A 200 -6.42 -27.07 -19.81
N GLY A 201 -7.07 -27.28 -18.68
CA GLY A 201 -7.98 -28.39 -18.43
C GLY A 201 -9.30 -27.88 -17.86
N ILE A 202 -10.21 -28.81 -17.66
CA ILE A 202 -11.50 -28.58 -17.02
C ILE A 202 -11.56 -29.45 -15.75
N ASP A 203 -12.06 -28.88 -14.65
CA ASP A 203 -12.29 -29.60 -13.40
C ASP A 203 -13.66 -30.32 -13.38
N ALA A 204 -14.01 -30.95 -12.26
CA ALA A 204 -15.26 -31.71 -12.13
C ALA A 204 -16.52 -30.83 -12.22
N ASP A 205 -16.39 -29.54 -11.94
CA ASP A 205 -17.46 -28.54 -11.95
C ASP A 205 -17.50 -27.74 -13.27
N ALA A 206 -16.81 -28.25 -14.29
CA ALA A 206 -16.67 -27.62 -15.60
C ALA A 206 -15.86 -26.31 -15.62
N ASN A 207 -15.13 -25.95 -14.55
CA ASN A 207 -14.30 -24.74 -14.53
C ASN A 207 -12.94 -24.97 -15.19
N TYR A 208 -12.39 -23.92 -15.80
CA TYR A 208 -11.02 -23.94 -16.28
C TYR A 208 -10.01 -24.04 -15.14
N MET A 209 -9.00 -24.89 -15.34
CA MET A 209 -7.86 -25.03 -14.45
C MET A 209 -6.57 -25.24 -15.24
N LEU A 210 -5.43 -24.84 -14.67
CA LEU A 210 -4.12 -25.09 -15.27
C LEU A 210 -3.45 -26.29 -14.60
N LYS A 211 -2.85 -27.15 -15.43
CA LYS A 211 -2.01 -28.27 -14.99
C LYS A 211 -0.66 -28.20 -15.70
N VAL A 212 0.41 -28.48 -14.98
CA VAL A 212 1.73 -28.59 -15.61
C VAL A 212 1.75 -29.85 -16.50
N PRO A 213 2.20 -29.77 -17.77
CA PRO A 213 2.31 -30.93 -18.67
C PRO A 213 3.42 -31.89 -18.24
N ASP A 214 3.31 -33.15 -18.65
CA ASP A 214 4.34 -34.18 -18.40
C ASP A 214 5.71 -33.83 -19.02
N ILE A 215 5.69 -33.11 -20.15
CA ILE A 215 6.90 -32.55 -20.78
C ILE A 215 7.01 -31.08 -20.40
N GLU A 216 7.94 -30.78 -19.51
CA GLU A 216 8.07 -29.47 -18.86
C GLU A 216 9.16 -28.63 -19.51
N THR A 217 8.84 -27.37 -19.81
CA THR A 217 9.86 -26.35 -20.05
C THR A 217 10.17 -25.68 -18.71
N ARG A 218 11.45 -25.70 -18.33
CA ARG A 218 11.94 -25.03 -17.13
C ARG A 218 12.78 -23.82 -17.52
N GLN A 219 12.52 -22.71 -16.85
CA GLN A 219 13.20 -21.44 -17.07
C GLN A 219 13.40 -20.72 -15.75
N ASP A 220 14.39 -19.84 -15.71
CA ASP A 220 14.60 -18.94 -14.58
C ASP A 220 13.62 -17.77 -14.67
N LEU A 221 12.81 -17.60 -13.63
CA LEU A 221 11.71 -16.65 -13.61
C LEU A 221 12.15 -15.35 -12.91
N LYS A 222 12.43 -14.31 -13.70
CA LYS A 222 12.78 -12.98 -13.17
C LYS A 222 11.53 -12.30 -12.63
N MET A 223 11.64 -11.73 -11.45
CA MET A 223 10.53 -11.22 -10.67
C MET A 223 10.37 -9.70 -10.81
N CYS A 224 9.14 -9.21 -10.79
CA CYS A 224 8.81 -7.78 -10.75
C CYS A 224 9.14 -7.23 -9.37
N SER A 225 9.86 -6.11 -9.27
CA SER A 225 10.18 -5.48 -7.99
C SER A 225 9.26 -4.32 -7.64
N THR A 226 9.07 -4.10 -6.34
CA THR A 226 8.42 -2.93 -5.76
C THR A 226 9.25 -2.46 -4.57
N TRP A 227 9.64 -1.19 -4.56
CA TRP A 227 10.46 -0.57 -3.52
C TRP A 227 9.81 0.75 -3.06
N SER A 228 10.03 1.11 -1.80
CA SER A 228 9.52 2.36 -1.20
C SER A 228 10.61 3.01 -0.34
N ASP A 229 10.70 4.34 -0.40
CA ASP A 229 11.59 5.15 0.42
C ASP A 229 11.27 5.07 1.93
N GLN A 230 10.02 4.76 2.29
CA GLN A 230 9.59 4.52 3.66
C GLN A 230 10.24 3.27 4.28
N GLN A 231 10.62 2.29 3.46
CA GLN A 231 11.35 1.10 3.85
C GLN A 231 12.60 0.93 2.98
N ALA A 232 13.48 1.94 2.99
CA ALA A 232 14.59 2.04 2.04
C ALA A 232 15.51 0.79 1.92
N PHE A 233 15.62 -0.04 2.97
CA PHE A 233 16.41 -1.28 2.98
C PHE A 233 15.55 -2.56 2.92
N SER A 234 14.31 -2.43 2.46
CA SER A 234 13.38 -3.50 2.18
C SER A 234 12.93 -3.41 0.72
N ILE A 235 12.84 -4.56 0.05
CA ILE A 235 12.31 -4.63 -1.31
C ILE A 235 11.40 -5.85 -1.45
N GLN A 236 10.32 -5.69 -2.20
CA GLN A 236 9.42 -6.79 -2.52
C GLN A 236 9.61 -7.21 -3.98
N PHE A 237 9.53 -8.50 -4.23
CA PHE A 237 9.51 -9.09 -5.56
C PHE A 237 8.28 -9.96 -5.72
N LYS A 238 7.66 -9.96 -6.90
CA LYS A 238 6.49 -10.77 -7.21
C LYS A 238 6.61 -11.43 -8.58
N CYS A 239 6.05 -12.62 -8.72
CA CYS A 239 5.93 -13.31 -10.01
C CYS A 239 4.71 -14.23 -10.03
N LEU A 240 4.24 -14.52 -11.25
CA LEU A 240 3.15 -15.46 -11.55
C LEU A 240 3.69 -16.68 -12.29
N PHE A 241 3.20 -17.86 -11.94
CA PHE A 241 3.60 -19.10 -12.59
C PHE A 241 2.47 -20.15 -12.53
N PRO A 242 2.48 -21.16 -13.42
CA PRO A 242 1.52 -22.25 -13.36
C PRO A 242 1.50 -22.96 -12.00
N PRO A 243 0.32 -23.42 -11.52
CA PRO A 243 0.21 -24.19 -10.28
C PRO A 243 1.25 -25.31 -10.18
N GLN A 244 2.09 -25.27 -9.15
CA GLN A 244 3.18 -26.23 -8.96
C GLN A 244 3.66 -26.27 -7.50
N THR A 245 4.45 -27.29 -7.18
CA THR A 245 5.16 -27.41 -5.92
C THR A 245 6.55 -26.80 -6.05
N LEU A 246 6.90 -25.93 -5.10
CA LEU A 246 8.24 -25.41 -4.90
C LEU A 246 8.92 -26.28 -3.85
N ASP A 247 9.85 -27.11 -4.29
CA ASP A 247 10.54 -28.06 -3.44
C ASP A 247 11.31 -27.36 -2.31
N LYS A 248 11.53 -28.09 -1.20
CA LYS A 248 12.50 -27.69 -0.19
C LYS A 248 13.85 -27.42 -0.88
N TYR A 249 14.47 -26.30 -0.55
CA TYR A 249 15.71 -25.80 -1.17
C TYR A 249 15.60 -25.21 -2.57
N LYS A 250 14.40 -24.97 -3.11
CA LYS A 250 14.23 -24.19 -4.35
C LYS A 250 15.03 -22.88 -4.26
N LYS A 251 15.87 -22.65 -5.27
CA LYS A 251 16.87 -21.58 -5.31
C LYS A 251 16.22 -20.26 -5.73
N ILE A 252 16.53 -19.21 -4.98
CA ILE A 252 16.20 -17.82 -5.29
C ILE A 252 17.51 -17.05 -5.37
N VAL A 253 17.75 -16.36 -6.47
CA VAL A 253 18.92 -15.49 -6.65
C VAL A 253 18.47 -14.06 -6.52
N ILE A 254 19.15 -13.29 -5.66
CA ILE A 254 18.91 -11.85 -5.50
C ILE A 254 20.22 -11.13 -5.83
N THR A 255 20.20 -10.22 -6.78
CA THR A 255 21.34 -9.41 -7.18
C THR A 255 21.05 -7.95 -6.87
N LEU A 256 21.86 -7.32 -6.03
CA LEU A 256 21.72 -5.90 -5.69
C LEU A 256 22.21 -5.01 -6.84
N GLY A 257 21.87 -3.72 -6.81
CA GLY A 257 22.28 -2.73 -7.82
C GLY A 257 23.80 -2.58 -7.97
N ASN A 258 24.56 -2.77 -6.89
CA ASN A 258 26.03 -2.84 -6.90
C ASN A 258 26.60 -4.16 -7.48
N GLY A 259 25.74 -5.09 -7.90
CA GLY A 259 26.13 -6.38 -8.47
C GLY A 259 26.39 -7.50 -7.47
N LYS A 260 26.26 -7.25 -6.15
CA LYS A 260 26.39 -8.30 -5.13
C LYS A 260 25.26 -9.32 -5.26
N GLU A 261 25.62 -10.59 -5.36
CA GLU A 261 24.67 -11.70 -5.54
C GLU A 261 24.49 -12.50 -4.24
N TYR A 262 23.24 -12.81 -3.91
CA TYR A 262 22.83 -13.67 -2.81
C TYR A 262 22.04 -14.86 -3.35
N VAL A 263 22.40 -16.05 -2.87
CA VAL A 263 21.73 -17.30 -3.24
C VAL A 263 20.95 -17.83 -2.03
N CYS A 264 19.65 -17.59 -2.04
CA CYS A 264 18.71 -18.08 -1.02
C CYS A 264 18.11 -19.42 -1.43
N ARG A 265 17.62 -20.17 -0.43
CA ARG A 265 16.97 -21.48 -0.60
C ARG A 265 15.75 -21.57 0.30
N LEU A 266 14.65 -22.14 -0.21
CA LEU A 266 13.47 -22.37 0.62
C LEU A 266 13.76 -23.32 1.78
N SER A 267 13.32 -22.94 2.99
CA SER A 267 13.47 -23.75 4.20
C SER A 267 12.50 -24.93 4.26
N LYS A 268 11.37 -24.82 3.55
CA LYS A 268 10.32 -25.84 3.45
C LYS A 268 9.71 -25.85 2.06
N GLU A 269 9.07 -26.97 1.74
CA GLU A 269 8.28 -27.11 0.52
C GLU A 269 7.01 -26.25 0.57
N ILE A 270 6.60 -25.73 -0.57
CA ILE A 270 5.38 -24.93 -0.73
C ILE A 270 4.62 -25.42 -1.98
N THR A 271 3.43 -25.96 -1.80
CA THR A 271 2.55 -26.32 -2.93
C THR A 271 1.53 -25.22 -3.16
N LEU A 272 1.47 -24.68 -4.38
CA LEU A 272 0.56 -23.60 -4.76
C LEU A 272 -0.39 -24.03 -5.87
N LYS A 273 -1.68 -23.81 -5.63
CA LYS A 273 -2.76 -23.97 -6.60
C LYS A 273 -3.07 -22.65 -7.31
N GLY A 274 -3.89 -22.72 -8.36
CA GLY A 274 -4.39 -21.53 -9.05
C GLY A 274 -5.09 -20.59 -8.07
N GLY A 275 -4.76 -19.31 -8.16
CA GLY A 275 -5.28 -18.26 -7.28
C GLY A 275 -4.68 -18.24 -5.88
N GLN A 276 -3.69 -19.08 -5.56
CA GLN A 276 -3.01 -19.02 -4.27
C GLN A 276 -1.76 -18.14 -4.31
N ASN A 277 -1.47 -17.50 -3.17
CA ASN A 277 -0.29 -16.69 -2.96
C ASN A 277 0.53 -17.21 -1.77
N ALA A 278 1.84 -17.38 -1.95
CA ALA A 278 2.78 -17.55 -0.84
C ALA A 278 3.63 -16.28 -0.65
N THR A 279 3.76 -15.86 0.61
CA THR A 279 4.73 -14.84 0.99
C THR A 279 5.96 -15.50 1.61
N ILE A 280 7.13 -15.20 1.05
CA ILE A 280 8.43 -15.68 1.52
C ILE A 280 9.22 -14.47 1.99
N THR A 281 9.92 -14.59 3.12
CA THR A 281 10.76 -13.53 3.67
C THR A 281 12.22 -13.94 3.67
N ALA A 282 13.12 -13.05 3.30
CA ALA A 282 14.56 -13.25 3.38
C ALA A 282 15.25 -12.04 4.02
N SER A 283 16.28 -12.29 4.82
CA SER A 283 17.17 -11.26 5.35
C SER A 283 18.58 -11.48 4.80
N LEU A 284 19.08 -10.51 4.04
CA LEU A 284 20.40 -10.59 3.40
C LEU A 284 21.44 -9.92 4.29
N LYS A 285 22.43 -10.69 4.76
CA LYS A 285 23.47 -10.21 5.66
C LYS A 285 24.82 -10.07 4.96
N ALA A 286 25.64 -9.10 5.36
CA ALA A 286 26.99 -8.90 4.80
C ALA A 286 27.91 -10.11 5.04
N SER A 287 27.74 -10.76 6.20
CA SER A 287 28.38 -11.99 6.66
C SER A 287 27.46 -12.69 7.67
N GLU A 288 27.75 -13.94 8.05
CA GLU A 288 26.98 -14.65 9.09
C GLU A 288 26.98 -13.89 10.44
N ASP A 289 28.09 -13.20 10.73
CA ASP A 289 28.28 -12.38 11.93
C ASP A 289 27.88 -10.90 11.74
N ALA A 290 27.36 -10.52 10.57
CA ALA A 290 26.94 -9.15 10.35
C ALA A 290 25.67 -8.87 11.17
N VAL A 291 25.84 -8.04 12.19
CA VAL A 291 24.76 -7.53 13.03
C VAL A 291 24.49 -6.09 12.63
N LEU A 292 23.24 -5.77 12.32
CA LEU A 292 22.79 -4.38 12.25
C LEU A 292 22.95 -3.78 13.65
N LYS A 293 23.86 -2.83 13.78
CA LYS A 293 24.00 -2.09 15.03
C LYS A 293 22.97 -0.97 15.04
N PRO A 294 22.30 -0.73 16.17
CA PRO A 294 21.54 0.51 16.35
C PRO A 294 22.45 1.70 16.07
N VAL A 295 21.97 2.64 15.25
CA VAL A 295 22.70 3.89 14.94
C VAL A 295 21.85 5.04 15.42
N ILE A 296 22.48 6.02 16.07
CA ILE A 296 21.77 7.20 16.56
C ILE A 296 22.53 8.43 16.09
N THR A 297 21.83 9.27 15.34
CA THR A 297 22.32 10.55 14.85
C THR A 297 21.62 11.67 15.60
N LYS A 298 22.40 12.65 16.09
CA LYS A 298 21.89 13.86 16.74
C LYS A 298 21.94 15.04 15.77
N VAL A 299 20.84 15.77 15.65
CA VAL A 299 20.77 17.09 15.00
C VAL A 299 20.49 18.13 16.09
N GLU A 300 21.35 19.15 16.17
CA GLU A 300 21.29 20.16 17.24
C GLU A 300 20.42 21.36 16.89
N ASN A 301 19.98 22.09 17.91
CA ASN A 301 19.20 23.32 17.81
C ASN A 301 17.86 23.15 17.07
N VAL A 302 17.27 21.97 17.13
CA VAL A 302 15.99 21.65 16.48
C VAL A 302 14.84 22.02 17.40
N PHE A 303 13.91 22.84 16.91
CA PHE A 303 12.66 23.13 17.60
C PHE A 303 11.60 22.06 17.33
N MET A 304 11.43 21.69 16.05
CA MET A 304 10.52 20.64 15.58
C MET A 304 11.13 19.98 14.35
N SER A 305 10.86 18.69 14.16
CA SER A 305 11.29 17.97 12.97
C SER A 305 10.35 16.85 12.57
N ALA A 306 10.48 16.41 11.32
CA ALA A 306 9.85 15.23 10.78
C ALA A 306 10.85 14.50 9.88
N TYR A 307 10.57 13.25 9.52
CA TYR A 307 11.40 12.52 8.57
C TYR A 307 10.61 11.68 7.59
N SER A 308 11.26 11.36 6.47
CA SER A 308 10.80 10.41 5.46
C SER A 308 12.02 9.73 4.86
N GLY A 309 12.06 8.42 4.90
CA GLY A 309 13.20 7.64 4.43
C GLY A 309 14.52 8.10 5.05
N ASN A 310 15.39 8.67 4.22
CA ASN A 310 16.73 9.11 4.54
C ASN A 310 16.85 10.64 4.67
N ARG A 311 15.73 11.32 4.97
CA ARG A 311 15.67 12.78 5.07
C ARG A 311 15.04 13.22 6.38
N ILE A 312 15.63 14.22 7.03
CA ILE A 312 15.07 14.90 8.19
C ILE A 312 14.76 16.33 7.79
N PHE A 313 13.51 16.75 7.97
CA PHE A 313 13.09 18.13 7.83
C PHE A 313 12.99 18.77 9.20
N ALA A 314 13.74 19.84 9.44
CA ALA A 314 13.80 20.47 10.75
C ALA A 314 13.62 22.00 10.67
N GLN A 315 12.94 22.53 11.69
CA GLN A 315 13.02 23.94 12.06
C GLN A 315 14.19 24.12 13.04
N ILE A 316 15.20 24.86 12.62
CA ILE A 316 16.39 25.17 13.41
C ILE A 316 16.20 26.51 14.10
N LYS A 317 16.47 26.55 15.41
CA LYS A 317 16.49 27.78 16.21
C LYS A 317 17.89 28.39 16.14
N ASN A 318 17.99 29.56 15.54
CA ASN A 318 19.24 30.31 15.40
C ASN A 318 19.60 31.05 16.71
N ASN A 319 20.87 31.42 16.84
CA ASN A 319 21.39 32.13 18.02
C ASN A 319 20.73 33.50 18.26
N ASP A 320 20.24 34.15 17.20
CA ASP A 320 19.54 35.44 17.27
C ASP A 320 18.04 35.30 17.64
N GLY A 321 17.59 34.08 17.95
CA GLY A 321 16.20 33.78 18.28
C GLY A 321 15.28 33.63 17.06
N THR A 322 15.80 33.73 15.84
CA THR A 322 15.06 33.46 14.61
C THR A 322 15.06 31.97 14.27
N TYR A 323 14.23 31.58 13.30
CA TYR A 323 14.13 30.21 12.82
C TYR A 323 14.54 30.09 11.35
N SER A 324 15.23 29.01 11.03
CA SER A 324 15.55 28.59 9.66
C SER A 324 15.01 27.17 9.40
N TYR A 325 14.80 26.83 8.13
CA TYR A 325 14.31 25.51 7.73
C TYR A 325 15.40 24.76 6.97
N ARG A 326 15.65 23.52 7.38
CA ARG A 326 16.74 22.69 6.83
C ARG A 326 16.28 21.28 6.53
N ILE A 327 16.73 20.74 5.39
CA ILE A 327 16.57 19.34 5.02
C ILE A 327 17.93 18.65 5.14
N PHE A 328 18.06 17.74 6.09
CA PHE A 328 19.24 16.89 6.21
C PHE A 328 19.01 15.65 5.36
N GLU A 329 19.91 15.34 4.45
CA GLU A 329 19.87 14.11 3.65
C GLU A 329 21.02 13.18 4.06
N LYS A 330 20.69 11.91 4.30
CA LYS A 330 21.68 10.86 4.55
C LYS A 330 22.38 10.52 3.24
N GLN A 331 23.71 10.53 3.29
CA GLN A 331 24.60 10.27 2.17
C GLN A 331 24.85 8.76 2.04
N ALA A 332 25.38 8.38 0.87
CA ALA A 332 25.77 7.02 0.53
C ALA A 332 26.70 6.36 1.57
N ASP A 333 27.65 7.12 2.11
CA ASP A 333 28.60 6.67 3.13
C ASP A 333 27.99 6.58 4.56
N GLY A 334 26.69 6.82 4.70
CA GLY A 334 25.97 6.80 5.97
C GLY A 334 26.06 8.09 6.77
N SER A 335 26.85 9.09 6.34
CA SER A 335 26.90 10.40 6.97
C SER A 335 25.66 11.23 6.67
N TRP A 336 25.38 12.27 7.45
CA TRP A 336 24.31 13.23 7.16
C TRP A 336 24.89 14.51 6.57
N SER A 337 24.22 15.09 5.58
CA SER A 337 24.54 16.42 5.07
C SER A 337 24.48 17.46 6.19
N ASN A 338 25.11 18.63 6.00
CA ASN A 338 25.04 19.75 6.94
C ASN A 338 23.66 20.46 7.01
N GLY A 339 22.64 19.96 6.30
CA GLY A 339 21.33 20.56 6.19
C GLY A 339 21.23 21.51 5.02
N GLU A 340 20.51 21.11 3.98
CA GLU A 340 20.19 21.93 2.81
C GLU A 340 19.17 23.01 3.19
N ILE A 341 19.34 24.20 2.61
CA ILE A 341 18.45 25.34 2.80
C ILE A 341 17.11 25.07 2.08
N VAL A 342 16.00 25.40 2.75
CA VAL A 342 14.70 25.54 2.09
C VAL A 342 14.51 26.98 1.63
N TYR A 343 14.16 27.18 0.36
CA TYR A 343 14.03 28.48 -0.27
C TYR A 343 12.56 28.93 -0.37
N ASN A 344 12.31 30.22 -0.56
CA ASN A 344 10.98 30.76 -0.89
C ASN A 344 10.60 30.50 -2.35
N ASP A 345 11.59 30.32 -3.23
CA ASP A 345 11.43 30.24 -4.68
C ASP A 345 12.18 29.04 -5.26
N GLU A 346 11.68 28.49 -6.37
CA GLU A 346 12.24 27.30 -7.02
C GLU A 346 13.67 27.51 -7.56
N ALA A 347 14.00 28.73 -7.99
CA ALA A 347 15.36 29.08 -8.41
C ALA A 347 16.36 29.03 -7.25
N GLY A 348 15.85 29.05 -6.02
CA GLY A 348 16.61 29.00 -4.77
C GLY A 348 17.49 30.21 -4.59
N THR A 349 16.87 31.39 -4.72
CA THR A 349 17.52 32.69 -4.57
C THR A 349 17.36 33.26 -3.17
N THR A 350 16.23 32.98 -2.50
CA THR A 350 15.90 33.55 -1.19
C THR A 350 15.60 32.43 -0.18
N GLU A 351 16.33 32.38 0.92
CA GLU A 351 16.06 31.43 2.02
C GLU A 351 14.68 31.67 2.66
N LEU A 352 13.96 30.58 2.96
CA LEU A 352 12.74 30.59 3.75
C LEU A 352 13.11 30.52 5.25
N PRO A 353 12.54 31.38 6.11
CA PRO A 353 11.62 32.47 5.80
C PRO A 353 12.37 33.71 5.31
N ASP A 354 11.78 34.48 4.39
CA ASP A 354 12.43 35.73 3.97
C ASP A 354 12.56 36.69 5.17
N GLY A 355 13.56 37.59 5.11
CA GLY A 355 13.86 38.51 6.21
C GLY A 355 12.72 39.46 6.61
N LYS A 356 11.60 39.48 5.87
CA LYS A 356 10.43 40.34 6.09
C LYS A 356 9.21 39.58 6.63
N SER A 357 9.25 38.25 6.66
CA SER A 357 8.12 37.41 7.05
C SER A 357 7.97 37.27 8.57
N ALA A 358 6.72 37.33 9.04
CA ALA A 358 6.35 37.01 10.42
C ALA A 358 6.70 35.57 10.81
N THR A 359 6.95 34.67 9.85
CA THR A 359 7.37 33.28 10.09
C THR A 359 8.83 33.15 10.57
N LYS A 360 9.63 34.22 10.52
CA LYS A 360 11.04 34.23 10.95
C LYS A 360 11.25 34.07 12.46
N THR A 361 10.29 34.50 13.26
CA THR A 361 10.38 34.45 14.74
C THR A 361 9.31 33.56 15.36
N ARG A 362 8.50 32.89 14.54
CA ARG A 362 7.38 32.06 14.99
C ARG A 362 7.79 30.58 15.04
N PRO A 363 7.67 29.92 16.20
CA PRO A 363 7.79 28.47 16.25
C PRO A 363 6.68 27.81 15.42
N LEU A 364 6.99 26.67 14.80
CA LEU A 364 5.98 25.84 14.16
C LEU A 364 5.01 25.27 15.20
N SER A 365 3.82 24.90 14.73
CA SER A 365 2.92 24.00 15.48
C SER A 365 2.96 22.58 14.93
N SER A 366 3.29 22.42 13.65
CA SER A 366 3.46 21.11 13.04
C SER A 366 4.41 21.15 11.85
N ILE A 367 5.10 20.04 11.62
CA ILE A 367 6.00 19.80 10.49
C ILE A 367 5.83 18.36 10.03
N GLU A 368 5.85 18.13 8.73
CA GLU A 368 5.75 16.81 8.13
C GLU A 368 6.60 16.68 6.87
N LEU A 369 6.98 15.46 6.54
CA LEU A 369 7.77 15.11 5.36
C LEU A 369 7.31 13.77 4.78
N CYS A 370 7.14 13.70 3.45
CA CYS A 370 6.88 12.49 2.68
C CYS A 370 7.58 12.60 1.33
N GLY A 371 8.53 11.70 1.07
CA GLY A 371 9.32 11.71 -0.16
C GLY A 371 9.94 13.08 -0.47
N ASP A 372 9.57 13.66 -1.61
CA ASP A 372 10.01 14.96 -2.11
C ASP A 372 9.10 16.13 -1.67
N TYR A 373 8.21 15.90 -0.70
CA TYR A 373 7.25 16.88 -0.20
C TYR A 373 7.41 17.13 1.30
N GLY A 374 7.35 18.39 1.70
CA GLY A 374 7.36 18.82 3.10
C GLY A 374 6.21 19.77 3.40
N VAL A 375 5.84 19.90 4.67
CA VAL A 375 4.78 20.81 5.11
C VAL A 375 5.20 21.54 6.37
N LEU A 376 4.99 22.86 6.39
CA LEU A 376 5.16 23.71 7.56
C LEU A 376 3.79 24.23 7.99
N GLY A 377 3.39 23.93 9.23
CA GLY A 377 2.15 24.42 9.83
C GLY A 377 2.42 25.39 10.97
N PHE A 378 1.88 26.61 10.87
CA PHE A 378 1.91 27.61 11.93
C PHE A 378 0.54 27.67 12.63
N GLY A 379 0.53 27.48 13.95
CA GLY A 379 -0.68 27.58 14.77
C GLY A 379 -0.83 28.93 15.49
N LYS A 380 -2.10 29.28 15.77
CA LYS A 380 -2.64 30.43 16.54
C LYS A 380 -2.47 31.82 15.89
N ASN A 381 -3.58 32.58 15.85
CA ASN A 381 -3.76 33.97 15.41
C ASN A 381 -3.47 34.34 13.94
N ASN A 382 -2.92 33.42 13.13
CA ASN A 382 -2.95 33.39 11.66
C ASN A 382 -2.41 32.01 11.27
N SER A 383 -3.32 31.08 11.02
CA SER A 383 -3.00 29.67 10.89
C SER A 383 -2.63 29.35 9.44
N ASP A 384 -1.36 29.52 9.12
CA ASP A 384 -0.82 29.38 7.77
C ASP A 384 -0.20 28.00 7.58
N THR A 385 -0.40 27.42 6.39
CA THR A 385 0.28 26.19 5.98
C THR A 385 1.06 26.45 4.70
N TYR A 386 2.30 25.98 4.67
CA TYR A 386 3.20 26.11 3.52
C TYR A 386 3.58 24.72 3.03
N PHE A 387 3.40 24.50 1.73
CA PHE A 387 3.77 23.28 1.01
C PHE A 387 5.16 23.45 0.40
N ILE A 388 6.07 22.58 0.79
CA ILE A 388 7.47 22.56 0.37
C ILE A 388 7.66 21.40 -0.62
N LYS A 389 8.41 21.63 -1.68
CA LYS A 389 8.69 20.65 -2.73
C LYS A 389 10.18 20.62 -3.07
N LYS A 390 10.72 19.43 -3.38
CA LYS A 390 12.02 19.30 -4.04
C LYS A 390 11.86 19.55 -5.55
N SER A 391 12.55 20.54 -6.09
CA SER A 391 12.51 20.84 -7.52
C SER A 391 13.14 19.71 -8.33
N LYS A 392 12.41 19.22 -9.33
CA LYS A 392 12.96 18.30 -10.33
C LYS A 392 13.96 19.00 -11.28
N THR A 393 13.90 20.32 -11.36
CA THR A 393 14.74 21.14 -12.27
C THR A 393 16.04 21.55 -11.59
N THR A 394 15.97 22.07 -10.37
CA THR A 394 17.14 22.62 -9.66
C THR A 394 17.69 21.69 -8.58
N GLY A 395 16.94 20.66 -8.19
CA GLY A 395 17.27 19.79 -7.06
C GLY A 395 17.03 20.42 -5.68
N LYS A 396 16.72 21.73 -5.62
CA LYS A 396 16.56 22.49 -4.38
C LYS A 396 15.18 22.30 -3.74
N TRP A 397 15.12 22.43 -2.42
CA TRP A 397 13.85 22.49 -1.69
C TRP A 397 13.29 23.91 -1.64
N PHE A 398 12.02 24.09 -1.99
CA PHE A 398 11.40 25.41 -2.02
C PHE A 398 9.94 25.39 -1.59
N CYS A 399 9.44 26.54 -1.12
CA CYS A 399 8.02 26.77 -0.86
C CYS A 399 7.25 26.85 -2.19
N ALA A 400 6.61 25.74 -2.57
CA ALA A 400 5.85 25.64 -3.81
C ALA A 400 4.47 26.27 -3.70
N ALA A 401 3.89 26.32 -2.49
CA ALA A 401 2.65 27.03 -2.24
C ALA A 401 2.52 27.46 -0.78
N GLY A 402 1.98 28.64 -0.54
CA GLY A 402 1.74 29.16 0.81
C GLY A 402 1.69 30.69 0.82
N PRO A 403 1.04 31.31 1.83
CA PRO A 403 0.22 30.66 2.86
C PRO A 403 -1.07 30.09 2.26
N MET A 404 -1.32 28.80 2.46
CA MET A 404 -2.59 28.19 2.09
C MET A 404 -3.69 28.65 3.06
N PRO A 405 -4.91 28.88 2.57
CA PRO A 405 -6.00 29.24 3.45
C PRO A 405 -6.33 28.07 4.39
N TYR A 406 -6.75 28.39 5.61
CA TYR A 406 -7.18 27.46 6.65
C TYR A 406 -6.05 26.67 7.34
N LYS A 407 -6.36 26.25 8.57
CA LYS A 407 -5.48 26.33 9.72
C LYS A 407 -4.33 25.30 9.68
N GLY A 408 -3.10 25.72 9.98
CA GLY A 408 -1.87 24.90 10.05
C GLY A 408 -1.46 24.44 11.45
N TYR A 409 -2.42 24.20 12.35
CA TYR A 409 -2.11 23.77 13.70
C TYR A 409 -1.51 22.36 13.73
N ALA A 410 -2.12 21.45 12.97
CA ALA A 410 -1.62 20.10 12.72
C ALA A 410 -1.54 19.89 11.21
N VAL A 411 -0.52 19.19 10.71
CA VAL A 411 -0.42 18.83 9.30
C VAL A 411 -0.14 17.33 9.17
N ALA A 412 -0.55 16.75 8.04
CA ALA A 412 -0.23 15.39 7.63
C ALA A 412 -0.01 15.38 6.11
N ILE A 413 0.91 14.56 5.61
CA ILE A 413 1.20 14.47 4.18
C ILE A 413 1.51 13.04 3.75
N SER A 414 1.06 12.71 2.54
CA SER A 414 1.46 11.53 1.77
C SER A 414 1.79 11.95 0.33
N ASP A 415 2.10 10.99 -0.53
CA ASP A 415 2.35 11.27 -1.95
C ASP A 415 1.12 11.81 -2.69
N ASN A 416 -0.08 11.55 -2.15
CA ASN A 416 -1.35 11.87 -2.81
C ASN A 416 -2.12 13.01 -2.14
N PHE A 417 -1.86 13.30 -0.86
CA PHE A 417 -2.65 14.25 -0.10
C PHE A 417 -1.81 15.03 0.91
N LEU A 418 -2.13 16.31 1.05
CA LEU A 418 -1.77 17.15 2.17
C LEU A 418 -3.02 17.46 2.99
N ILE A 419 -2.93 17.36 4.31
CA ILE A 419 -4.00 17.75 5.23
C ILE A 419 -3.50 18.88 6.11
N SER A 420 -4.24 19.99 6.09
CA SER A 420 -4.02 21.16 6.94
C SER A 420 -5.12 21.22 8.00
N GLY A 421 -4.75 20.99 9.25
CA GLY A 421 -5.68 20.77 10.35
C GLY A 421 -5.71 21.85 11.41
N ASP A 422 -6.88 21.94 12.05
CA ASP A 422 -7.11 22.75 13.23
C ASP A 422 -7.32 21.90 14.47
N ASN A 423 -7.09 22.51 15.63
CA ASN A 423 -7.33 21.89 16.91
C ASN A 423 -8.83 21.56 17.14
N TYR A 424 -9.74 22.48 16.79
CA TYR A 424 -11.16 22.40 17.17
C TYR A 424 -12.15 22.51 16.00
N SER A 425 -11.69 22.50 14.76
CA SER A 425 -12.56 22.62 13.59
C SER A 425 -12.13 21.70 12.46
N ASN A 426 -12.94 21.65 11.40
CA ASN A 426 -12.64 20.87 10.21
C ASN A 426 -11.27 21.24 9.66
N SER A 427 -10.48 20.21 9.34
CA SER A 427 -9.28 20.32 8.55
C SER A 427 -9.63 20.54 7.08
N TYR A 428 -8.62 20.79 6.26
CA TYR A 428 -8.72 20.82 4.81
C TYR A 428 -7.79 19.78 4.22
N ILE A 429 -8.29 19.05 3.22
CA ILE A 429 -7.49 18.11 2.44
C ILE A 429 -7.24 18.67 1.04
N TYR A 430 -5.98 18.62 0.63
CA TYR A 430 -5.45 19.10 -0.63
C TYR A 430 -4.87 17.91 -1.40
N PRO A 431 -5.52 17.46 -2.48
CA PRO A 431 -4.93 16.45 -3.35
C PRO A 431 -3.65 16.96 -4.02
N ILE A 432 -2.66 16.08 -4.13
CA ILE A 432 -1.41 16.29 -4.86
C ILE A 432 -1.53 15.59 -6.21
N ASP A 433 -1.33 16.32 -7.30
CA ASP A 433 -1.38 15.77 -8.65
C ASP A 433 -0.12 14.95 -8.99
N LYS A 434 -0.14 14.28 -10.15
CA LYS A 434 0.99 13.46 -10.65
C LYS A 434 2.26 14.29 -10.93
N GLU A 435 2.12 15.59 -11.13
CA GLU A 435 3.23 16.52 -11.27
C GLU A 435 3.78 17.00 -9.91
N GLY A 436 3.12 16.64 -8.80
CA GLY A 436 3.48 17.00 -7.44
C GLY A 436 3.04 18.40 -7.04
N ASN A 437 1.95 18.92 -7.61
CA ASN A 437 1.37 20.20 -7.25
C ASN A 437 0.10 19.99 -6.43
N ILE A 438 -0.13 20.87 -5.46
CA ILE A 438 -1.36 20.87 -4.68
C ILE A 438 -2.52 21.44 -5.52
N THR A 439 -3.69 20.83 -5.38
CA THR A 439 -4.94 21.28 -6.00
C THR A 439 -5.85 21.97 -4.98
N SER A 440 -7.06 22.37 -5.37
CA SER A 440 -7.99 23.06 -4.47
C SER A 440 -8.37 22.22 -3.25
N GLY A 441 -8.24 22.81 -2.07
CA GLY A 441 -8.57 22.17 -0.79
C GLY A 441 -10.07 21.96 -0.60
N LYS A 442 -10.45 20.83 -0.02
CA LYS A 442 -11.83 20.51 0.39
C LYS A 442 -11.91 20.42 1.92
N SER A 443 -12.98 20.93 2.51
CA SER A 443 -13.26 20.76 3.95
C SER A 443 -13.32 19.27 4.29
N PHE A 444 -12.63 18.87 5.35
CA PHE A 444 -12.51 17.50 5.80
C PHE A 444 -12.90 17.40 7.29
N PRO A 445 -13.89 16.57 7.67
CA PRO A 445 -14.49 16.57 9.01
C PRO A 445 -13.63 15.82 10.04
N ILE A 446 -12.33 16.11 10.04
CA ILE A 446 -11.37 15.69 11.05
C ILE A 446 -10.78 16.96 11.66
N GLY A 447 -10.72 17.03 12.98
CA GLY A 447 -9.90 18.03 13.68
C GLY A 447 -8.80 17.32 14.46
N GLY A 448 -7.99 18.07 15.19
CA GLY A 448 -7.22 17.55 16.31
C GLY A 448 -5.84 18.16 16.49
N TYR A 449 -5.26 17.88 17.66
CA TYR A 449 -3.90 18.30 18.02
C TYR A 449 -2.80 17.62 17.20
N LYS A 450 -3.08 16.42 16.69
CA LYS A 450 -2.17 15.65 15.85
C LYS A 450 -2.99 14.99 14.75
N LEU A 451 -2.54 15.18 13.50
CA LEU A 451 -2.95 14.40 12.36
C LEU A 451 -1.85 13.41 12.00
N SER A 452 -2.24 12.25 11.49
CA SER A 452 -1.33 11.24 10.99
C SER A 452 -1.96 10.58 9.77
N LEU A 453 -1.22 10.56 8.68
CA LEU A 453 -1.64 10.02 7.39
C LEU A 453 -0.59 9.02 6.93
N THR A 454 -1.03 7.80 6.64
CA THR A 454 -0.20 6.75 6.05
C THR A 454 -1.05 6.07 4.99
N ASP A 455 -0.52 5.95 3.77
CA ASP A 455 -1.23 5.45 2.59
C ASP A 455 -2.58 6.18 2.38
N ASN A 456 -3.67 5.43 2.45
CA ASN A 456 -5.04 5.90 2.31
C ASN A 456 -5.76 6.03 3.66
N VAL A 457 -5.04 5.99 4.80
CA VAL A 457 -5.64 6.06 6.14
C VAL A 457 -5.18 7.30 6.89
N VAL A 458 -6.14 8.05 7.42
CA VAL A 458 -5.89 9.20 8.28
C VAL A 458 -6.49 9.00 9.67
N ALA A 459 -5.70 9.31 10.69
CA ALA A 459 -6.13 9.33 12.08
C ALA A 459 -6.02 10.74 12.66
N GLY A 460 -7.03 11.15 13.43
CA GLY A 460 -7.13 12.46 14.08
C GLY A 460 -8.19 12.42 15.19
N SER A 461 -8.54 13.56 15.80
CA SER A 461 -9.36 13.57 17.02
C SER A 461 -10.79 13.06 16.83
N ALA A 462 -11.32 13.15 15.60
CA ALA A 462 -12.67 12.70 15.28
C ALA A 462 -12.77 11.18 15.01
N GLY A 463 -11.64 10.46 14.88
CA GLY A 463 -11.59 9.04 14.55
C GLY A 463 -10.60 8.71 13.45
N VAL A 464 -10.77 7.53 12.86
CA VAL A 464 -9.97 7.06 11.72
C VAL A 464 -10.82 7.03 10.47
N PHE A 465 -10.29 7.56 9.38
CA PHE A 465 -10.92 7.58 8.06
C PHE A 465 -10.01 6.88 7.06
N GLN A 466 -10.63 6.20 6.09
CA GLN A 466 -9.94 5.54 5.00
C GLN A 466 -10.46 6.09 3.66
N TYR A 467 -9.55 6.46 2.77
CA TYR A 467 -9.88 6.92 1.44
C TYR A 467 -10.22 5.75 0.52
N ASN A 468 -11.38 5.86 -0.09
CA ASN A 468 -11.92 4.95 -1.07
C ASN A 468 -11.69 5.53 -2.46
N VAL A 469 -10.70 4.97 -3.15
CA VAL A 469 -10.31 5.39 -4.51
C VAL A 469 -11.43 5.23 -5.54
N VAL A 470 -12.37 4.29 -5.32
CA VAL A 470 -13.47 4.03 -6.25
C VAL A 470 -14.53 5.12 -6.15
N THR A 471 -14.83 5.58 -4.94
CA THR A 471 -15.89 6.56 -4.68
C THR A 471 -15.38 8.00 -4.55
N ASP A 472 -14.06 8.20 -4.56
CA ASP A 472 -13.38 9.46 -4.26
C ASP A 472 -13.84 10.08 -2.92
N LYS A 473 -13.98 9.23 -1.88
CA LYS A 473 -14.50 9.63 -0.57
C LYS A 473 -13.67 9.08 0.57
N TRP A 474 -13.71 9.79 1.69
CA TRP A 474 -13.12 9.37 2.95
C TRP A 474 -14.20 8.77 3.85
N ASP A 475 -14.13 7.46 4.05
CA ASP A 475 -15.07 6.71 4.86
C ASP A 475 -14.56 6.63 6.31
N LYS A 476 -15.40 7.00 7.28
CA LYS A 476 -15.05 6.85 8.69
C LYS A 476 -15.13 5.37 9.10
N ILE A 477 -14.00 4.79 9.50
CA ILE A 477 -13.89 3.36 9.80
C ILE A 477 -13.81 3.06 11.30
N ILE A 478 -13.31 3.99 12.11
CA ILE A 478 -13.25 3.87 13.58
C ILE A 478 -13.76 5.17 14.19
N SER A 479 -14.71 5.05 15.12
CA SER A 479 -15.14 6.16 15.98
C SER A 479 -14.53 6.02 17.36
N TYR A 480 -13.98 7.11 17.88
CA TYR A 480 -13.50 7.17 19.25
C TYR A 480 -14.64 7.47 20.23
N PRO A 481 -14.52 7.07 21.51
CA PRO A 481 -15.50 7.41 22.54
C PRO A 481 -15.75 8.93 22.65
N LEU A 482 -16.94 9.31 23.11
CA LEU A 482 -17.34 10.72 23.34
C LEU A 482 -16.34 11.43 24.27
N GLY A 483 -15.97 12.69 23.94
CA GLY A 483 -14.99 13.49 24.69
C GLY A 483 -13.58 13.55 24.08
N ALA A 484 -13.34 12.87 22.96
CA ALA A 484 -12.04 12.74 22.30
C ALA A 484 -11.54 13.98 21.52
N GLN A 485 -12.11 15.18 21.70
CA GLN A 485 -11.74 16.36 20.89
C GLN A 485 -10.25 16.74 21.02
N GLU A 486 -9.61 16.36 22.13
CA GLU A 486 -8.19 16.60 22.38
C GLU A 486 -7.30 15.34 22.17
N SER A 487 -7.86 14.33 21.50
CA SER A 487 -7.13 13.11 21.19
C SER A 487 -5.95 13.36 20.26
N ARG A 488 -4.90 12.58 20.48
CA ARG A 488 -3.70 12.55 19.63
C ARG A 488 -3.54 11.15 19.10
N ALA A 489 -3.48 11.03 17.77
CA ALA A 489 -3.42 9.75 17.10
C ALA A 489 -2.19 9.64 16.19
N ALA A 490 -1.72 8.41 16.01
CA ALA A 490 -0.76 8.07 14.96
C ALA A 490 -1.16 6.74 14.32
N THR A 491 -0.89 6.59 13.02
CA THR A 491 -1.23 5.38 12.27
C THR A 491 -0.12 4.98 11.31
N ASP A 492 0.05 3.67 11.13
CA ASP A 492 0.90 3.05 10.11
C ASP A 492 0.07 2.47 8.94
N GLY A 493 -1.21 2.87 8.83
CA GLY A 493 -2.16 2.33 7.84
C GLY A 493 -2.80 0.99 8.22
N LYS A 494 -2.25 0.25 9.19
CA LYS A 494 -2.78 -1.05 9.66
C LYS A 494 -3.29 -0.99 11.10
N LYS A 495 -2.69 -0.15 11.91
CA LYS A 495 -3.06 0.10 13.30
C LYS A 495 -3.13 1.60 13.56
N VAL A 496 -3.84 1.96 14.62
CA VAL A 496 -3.85 3.32 15.15
C VAL A 496 -3.56 3.28 16.64
N ILE A 497 -2.59 4.09 17.09
CA ILE A 497 -2.37 4.38 18.50
C ILE A 497 -3.07 5.69 18.84
N LEU A 498 -3.75 5.71 19.99
CA LEU A 498 -4.59 6.81 20.44
C LEU A 498 -4.31 7.15 21.89
N GLN A 499 -3.97 8.42 22.14
CA GLN A 499 -4.19 9.07 23.43
C GLN A 499 -5.58 9.70 23.41
N GLN A 500 -6.49 9.25 24.28
CA GLN A 500 -7.92 9.59 24.17
C GLN A 500 -8.31 11.01 24.59
N THR A 501 -7.56 11.65 25.46
CA THR A 501 -7.88 12.98 26.00
C THR A 501 -6.61 13.71 26.44
N SER A 502 -6.73 14.97 26.86
CA SER A 502 -5.64 15.74 27.46
C SER A 502 -5.12 15.15 28.76
N GLY A 503 -3.89 15.52 29.12
CA GLY A 503 -3.20 15.03 30.31
C GLY A 503 -2.53 13.68 30.08
N VAL A 504 -1.89 13.17 31.13
CA VAL A 504 -1.24 11.86 31.12
C VAL A 504 -2.29 10.75 31.19
N VAL A 505 -2.50 10.03 30.08
CA VAL A 505 -3.48 8.95 29.99
C VAL A 505 -2.93 7.71 29.31
N ASN A 506 -3.51 6.56 29.65
CA ASN A 506 -3.19 5.30 29.00
C ASN A 506 -3.54 5.36 27.51
N VAL A 507 -2.62 4.89 26.67
CA VAL A 507 -2.86 4.77 25.25
C VAL A 507 -3.74 3.56 24.94
N ARG A 508 -4.38 3.61 23.76
CA ARG A 508 -5.09 2.48 23.16
C ARG A 508 -4.57 2.24 21.76
N ILE A 509 -4.51 0.98 21.35
CA ILE A 509 -4.10 0.60 20.00
C ILE A 509 -5.27 -0.16 19.38
N TYR A 510 -5.68 0.22 18.18
CA TYR A 510 -6.73 -0.45 17.42
C TYR A 510 -6.16 -1.02 16.14
N ASP A 511 -6.55 -2.25 15.80
CA ASP A 511 -6.31 -2.83 14.49
C ASP A 511 -7.37 -2.31 13.50
N ILE A 512 -6.93 -1.75 12.37
CA ILE A 512 -7.80 -1.09 11.39
C ILE A 512 -8.70 -2.09 10.68
N LYS A 513 -8.20 -3.30 10.40
CA LYS A 513 -8.93 -4.33 9.67
C LYS A 513 -10.12 -4.87 10.49
N THR A 514 -9.87 -5.21 11.73
CA THR A 514 -10.85 -5.78 12.67
C THR A 514 -11.66 -4.70 13.39
N ARG A 515 -11.16 -3.46 13.40
CA ARG A 515 -11.74 -2.31 14.12
C ARG A 515 -11.84 -2.53 15.63
N LYS A 516 -11.00 -3.41 16.17
CA LYS A 516 -10.97 -3.77 17.60
C LYS A 516 -9.71 -3.26 18.27
N GLU A 517 -9.84 -2.95 19.55
CA GLU A 517 -8.70 -2.62 20.41
C GLU A 517 -7.83 -3.87 20.61
N GLU A 518 -6.52 -3.71 20.47
CA GLU A 518 -5.55 -4.78 20.72
C GLU A 518 -5.23 -4.91 22.22
N PRO A 519 -5.10 -6.14 22.72
CA PRO A 519 -4.84 -6.40 24.14
C PRO A 519 -3.43 -6.00 24.58
N TRP A 520 -3.25 -5.79 25.89
CA TRP A 520 -1.97 -5.53 26.54
C TRP A 520 -1.61 -6.65 27.52
N GLU A 521 -0.32 -6.90 27.67
CA GLU A 521 0.29 -7.66 28.77
C GLU A 521 0.75 -6.66 29.84
N GLY A 522 0.20 -6.77 31.05
CA GLY A 522 0.52 -5.84 32.14
C GLY A 522 -0.07 -4.43 31.94
N ASP A 523 0.67 -3.43 32.39
CA ASP A 523 0.28 -2.02 32.34
C ASP A 523 0.34 -1.45 30.92
N ARG A 524 -0.51 -0.45 30.67
CA ARG A 524 -0.52 0.29 29.41
C ARG A 524 0.48 1.43 29.45
N ALA A 525 1.13 1.68 28.32
CA ALA A 525 1.93 2.87 28.14
C ALA A 525 1.07 4.13 28.27
N LYS A 526 1.69 5.22 28.72
CA LYS A 526 1.03 6.51 28.91
C LYS A 526 1.54 7.54 27.91
N ALA A 527 0.69 8.49 27.57
CA ALA A 527 1.01 9.60 26.68
C ALA A 527 0.39 10.90 27.20
N SER A 528 1.01 12.05 26.88
CA SER A 528 0.61 13.37 27.39
C SER A 528 0.40 14.42 26.27
N CYS A 529 0.78 15.69 26.46
CA CYS A 529 0.67 16.73 25.43
C CYS A 529 1.78 16.65 24.36
N GLY A 530 1.75 17.55 23.36
CA GLY A 530 2.71 17.55 22.24
C GLY A 530 2.29 16.62 21.09
N ARG A 531 3.26 15.87 20.52
CA ARG A 531 3.01 14.81 19.52
C ARG A 531 3.44 13.46 20.11
N PRO A 532 2.68 12.92 21.08
CA PRO A 532 3.20 12.02 22.09
C PRO A 532 3.14 10.53 21.73
N VAL A 533 2.62 10.16 20.56
CA VAL A 533 2.41 8.76 20.18
C VAL A 533 2.87 8.51 18.75
N ALA A 534 3.53 7.39 18.50
CA ALA A 534 3.88 6.92 17.17
C ALA A 534 3.75 5.39 17.11
N ILE A 535 3.44 4.82 15.94
CA ILE A 535 3.26 3.37 15.77
C ILE A 535 3.76 2.95 14.39
N TYR A 536 4.38 1.78 14.32
CA TYR A 536 4.73 1.11 13.08
C TYR A 536 4.92 -0.39 13.29
N GLY A 537 4.14 -1.20 12.59
CA GLY A 537 4.23 -2.65 12.64
C GLY A 537 3.92 -3.19 14.04
N ASP A 538 4.94 -3.77 14.68
CA ASP A 538 4.88 -4.33 16.03
C ASP A 538 5.57 -3.44 17.06
N TYR A 539 5.85 -2.18 16.74
CA TYR A 539 6.52 -1.22 17.62
C TYR A 539 5.68 0.06 17.77
N ALA A 540 5.72 0.66 18.96
CA ALA A 540 5.11 1.96 19.21
C ALA A 540 5.95 2.78 20.20
N LEU A 541 5.95 4.09 20.05
CA LEU A 541 6.56 5.02 21.00
C LEU A 541 5.47 5.84 21.67
N THR A 542 5.57 6.01 22.98
CA THR A 542 4.74 6.96 23.72
C THR A 542 5.61 7.94 24.49
N CYS A 543 5.08 9.13 24.73
CA CYS A 543 5.82 10.21 25.35
C CYS A 543 4.96 10.94 26.39
N VAL A 544 5.53 11.09 27.58
CA VAL A 544 4.98 11.85 28.69
C VAL A 544 5.88 13.06 28.95
N ARG A 545 5.30 14.26 28.88
CA ARG A 545 5.91 15.52 29.29
C ARG A 545 5.68 15.67 30.79
N PRO A 546 6.61 16.30 31.54
CA PRO A 546 6.35 16.63 32.93
C PRO A 546 5.17 17.60 33.06
N GLU A 547 4.27 17.34 34.00
CA GLU A 547 3.07 18.16 34.26
C GLU A 547 3.38 19.37 35.16
N ASP A 548 4.52 19.34 35.87
CA ASP A 548 5.00 20.39 36.77
C ASP A 548 6.54 20.54 36.71
N ASN A 549 7.09 21.53 37.41
CA ASN A 549 8.55 21.77 37.45
C ASN A 549 9.33 20.70 38.25
N ASN A 550 8.64 19.71 38.87
CA ASN A 550 9.23 18.69 39.74
C ASN A 550 9.15 17.27 39.17
N SER A 551 8.44 17.05 38.07
CA SER A 551 8.39 15.79 37.33
C SER A 551 9.35 15.80 36.15
N TYR A 552 9.73 14.61 35.70
CA TYR A 552 10.56 14.42 34.51
C TYR A 552 9.74 13.76 33.40
N GLY A 553 9.94 14.23 32.18
CA GLY A 553 9.33 13.63 31.01
C GLY A 553 10.04 12.35 30.63
N TYR A 554 9.32 11.45 29.98
CA TYR A 554 9.84 10.16 29.57
C TYR A 554 9.23 9.67 28.27
N ILE A 555 9.90 8.70 27.65
CA ILE A 555 9.45 8.03 26.45
C ILE A 555 9.44 6.53 26.71
N ASP A 556 8.36 5.85 26.37
CA ASP A 556 8.30 4.40 26.43
C ASP A 556 8.38 3.80 25.02
N ILE A 557 9.09 2.69 24.89
CA ILE A 557 9.00 1.81 23.72
C ILE A 557 8.06 0.66 24.04
N CYS A 558 7.11 0.41 23.15
CA CYS A 558 6.19 -0.70 23.25
C CYS A 558 6.45 -1.68 22.11
N TYR A 559 6.28 -2.96 22.40
CA TYR A 559 6.41 -4.05 21.45
C TYR A 559 5.15 -4.91 21.47
N ARG A 560 4.72 -5.34 20.29
CA ARG A 560 3.63 -6.29 20.10
C ARG A 560 4.21 -7.67 19.87
N ASN A 561 3.92 -8.60 20.77
CA ASN A 561 4.31 -9.98 20.54
C ASN A 561 3.49 -10.54 19.36
N PRO A 562 4.13 -10.96 18.25
CA PRO A 562 3.41 -11.44 17.07
C PRO A 562 2.70 -12.78 17.31
N GLU A 563 3.11 -13.57 18.30
CA GLU A 563 2.52 -14.86 18.65
C GLU A 563 1.23 -14.70 19.49
N THR A 564 1.25 -13.81 20.49
CA THR A 564 0.10 -13.58 21.37
C THR A 564 -0.82 -12.47 20.87
N GLY A 565 -0.31 -11.57 20.03
CA GLY A 565 -0.98 -10.37 19.57
C GLY A 565 -1.14 -9.27 20.63
N LYS A 566 -0.45 -9.40 21.77
CA LYS A 566 -0.54 -8.44 22.88
C LYS A 566 0.63 -7.46 22.89
N TRP A 567 0.36 -6.24 23.34
CA TRP A 567 1.35 -5.17 23.54
C TRP A 567 1.93 -5.18 24.94
N LYS A 568 3.21 -4.85 25.07
CA LYS A 568 3.88 -4.58 26.34
C LYS A 568 4.88 -3.44 26.23
N ILE A 569 5.23 -2.85 27.37
CA ILE A 569 6.32 -1.86 27.48
C ILE A 569 7.65 -2.63 27.56
N VAL A 570 8.66 -2.23 26.77
CA VAL A 570 9.97 -2.91 26.68
C VAL A 570 11.09 -1.98 27.13
N ASN A 571 10.94 -1.44 28.32
CA ASN A 571 11.89 -0.53 28.92
C ASN A 571 12.80 -1.28 29.91
N PRO A 572 14.01 -0.76 30.22
CA PRO A 572 14.78 -1.18 31.38
C PRO A 572 13.99 -1.01 32.70
N GLN A 573 14.27 -1.85 33.70
CA GLN A 573 13.60 -1.73 35.00
C GLN A 573 13.88 -0.34 35.59
N ASP A 574 12.81 0.41 35.90
CA ASP A 574 12.81 1.82 36.33
C ASP A 574 13.37 2.85 35.33
N GLY A 575 13.90 2.40 34.19
CA GLY A 575 14.41 3.24 33.11
C GLY A 575 13.39 3.39 31.98
N HIS A 576 13.50 4.45 31.21
CA HIS A 576 12.63 4.69 30.05
C HIS A 576 13.39 4.39 28.74
N PHE A 577 12.78 4.62 27.59
CA PHE A 577 13.40 4.34 26.29
C PHE A 577 14.78 5.00 26.09
N PHE A 578 15.01 6.15 26.73
CA PHE A 578 16.33 6.80 26.71
C PHE A 578 17.41 6.01 27.45
N ASP A 579 17.06 5.21 28.46
CA ASP A 579 18.04 4.36 29.15
C ASP A 579 18.42 3.16 28.28
N LEU A 580 17.49 2.66 27.45
CA LEU A 580 17.79 1.71 26.39
C LEU A 580 18.81 2.27 25.40
N ILE A 581 18.61 3.52 24.98
CA ILE A 581 19.54 4.24 24.10
C ILE A 581 20.92 4.38 24.76
N LYS A 582 20.97 4.78 26.04
CA LYS A 582 22.23 4.96 26.78
C LYS A 582 22.99 3.65 26.97
N ALA A 583 22.28 2.56 27.23
CA ALA A 583 22.89 1.23 27.34
C ALA A 583 23.63 0.87 26.05
N TRP A 584 23.09 1.23 24.88
CA TRP A 584 23.70 0.95 23.58
C TRP A 584 24.71 1.97 23.10
N ASN A 585 24.48 3.25 23.33
CA ASN A 585 25.42 4.31 22.97
C ASN A 585 25.64 5.25 24.17
N PRO A 586 26.57 4.90 25.07
CA PRO A 586 26.87 5.71 26.26
C PRO A 586 27.42 7.10 25.94
N ALA A 587 27.90 7.34 24.70
CA ALA A 587 28.42 8.64 24.28
C ALA A 587 27.31 9.69 24.05
N ILE A 588 26.04 9.28 24.01
CA ILE A 588 24.92 10.20 23.84
C ILE A 588 24.54 10.78 25.20
N ASP A 589 24.80 12.07 25.36
CA ASP A 589 24.36 12.85 26.52
C ASP A 589 22.87 13.19 26.40
N LEU A 590 22.01 12.22 26.76
CA LEU A 590 20.58 12.44 26.92
C LEU A 590 20.29 12.93 28.34
N LYS A 591 19.94 14.21 28.46
CA LYS A 591 19.33 14.72 29.69
C LYS A 591 17.95 14.07 29.88
N THR A 592 17.80 13.28 30.94
CA THR A 592 16.52 12.66 31.33
C THR A 592 15.56 13.65 31.98
N ASN A 593 16.07 14.81 32.40
CA ASN A 593 15.40 15.71 33.33
C ASN A 593 15.13 17.09 32.72
N ILE A 594 14.26 17.16 31.71
CA ILE A 594 13.95 18.43 31.05
C ILE A 594 12.54 18.89 31.39
N SER A 595 12.46 20.02 32.08
CA SER A 595 11.25 20.81 32.20
C SER A 595 11.07 21.61 30.91
N ASN A 596 9.95 21.41 30.22
CA ASN A 596 9.45 22.24 29.10
C ASN A 596 9.82 21.90 27.64
N SER A 597 10.34 20.71 27.32
CA SER A 597 10.39 20.26 25.91
C SER A 597 9.00 19.76 25.44
N LEU A 598 8.63 20.10 24.19
CA LEU A 598 7.54 19.42 23.49
C LEU A 598 8.08 18.05 23.09
N GLY A 599 7.67 17.00 23.79
CA GLY A 599 8.04 15.65 23.40
C GLY A 599 7.36 15.27 22.08
N GLU A 600 8.16 15.07 21.03
CA GLU A 600 7.67 14.67 19.71
C GLU A 600 8.31 13.36 19.29
N VAL A 601 7.47 12.35 19.06
CA VAL A 601 7.91 11.04 18.59
C VAL A 601 7.32 10.74 17.22
N PHE A 602 8.17 10.23 16.34
CA PHE A 602 7.83 9.74 15.01
C PHE A 602 8.41 8.34 14.81
N LEU A 603 7.66 7.50 14.11
CA LEU A 603 8.01 6.12 13.82
C LEU A 603 7.48 5.77 12.42
N LYS A 604 8.37 5.39 11.52
CA LYS A 604 8.16 5.00 10.12
C LYS A 604 9.25 3.98 9.80
N GLY A 605 8.88 2.73 9.52
CA GLY A 605 9.88 1.67 9.50
C GLY A 605 10.41 1.36 10.90
N TYR A 606 11.58 0.72 10.95
CA TYR A 606 12.34 0.48 12.18
C TYR A 606 13.23 1.66 12.56
N ARG A 607 12.76 2.88 12.28
CA ARG A 607 13.48 4.12 12.57
C ARG A 607 12.61 5.01 13.44
N ALA A 608 13.22 5.74 14.35
CA ALA A 608 12.52 6.71 15.16
C ALA A 608 13.15 8.09 15.01
N LEU A 609 12.33 9.13 15.06
CA LEU A 609 12.81 10.49 15.23
C LEU A 609 12.17 11.02 16.51
N ILE A 610 13.03 11.45 17.43
CA ILE A 610 12.62 12.01 18.71
C ILE A 610 13.15 13.43 18.79
N THR A 611 12.25 14.41 18.88
CA THR A 611 12.65 15.79 19.19
C THR A 611 12.52 16.01 20.68
N TRP A 612 13.64 16.31 21.32
CA TRP A 612 13.77 16.44 22.77
C TRP A 612 14.96 17.33 23.14
N ASP A 613 14.80 18.19 24.15
CA ASP A 613 15.84 19.15 24.61
C ASP A 613 16.40 20.11 23.56
N GLY A 614 15.59 20.52 22.57
CA GLY A 614 16.10 21.35 21.48
C GLY A 614 17.04 20.60 20.52
N ASN A 615 16.99 19.27 20.53
CA ASN A 615 17.71 18.40 19.61
C ASN A 615 16.73 17.41 18.98
N SER A 616 17.12 16.84 17.84
CA SER A 616 16.45 15.69 17.26
C SER A 616 17.38 14.49 17.19
N TYR A 617 16.91 13.35 17.68
CA TYR A 617 17.62 12.08 17.68
C TYR A 617 16.97 11.17 16.64
N PHE A 618 17.70 10.91 15.56
CA PHE A 618 17.32 9.94 14.55
C PHE A 618 17.94 8.60 14.90
N ILE A 619 17.08 7.62 15.15
CA ILE A 619 17.44 6.30 15.65
C ILE A 619 17.13 5.30 14.54
N GLU A 620 18.11 4.50 14.17
CA GLU A 620 18.01 3.45 13.16
C GLU A 620 18.16 2.07 13.80
N ASN A 621 17.56 1.07 13.15
CA ASN A 621 17.55 -0.32 13.61
C ASN A 621 16.95 -0.44 15.02
N LEU A 622 15.82 0.23 15.23
CA LEU A 622 15.06 0.22 16.47
C LEU A 622 14.64 -1.21 16.85
N ASP A 623 14.26 -2.01 15.86
CA ASP A 623 13.88 -3.40 16.01
C ASP A 623 15.01 -4.24 16.60
N GLU A 624 16.23 -4.10 16.08
CA GLU A 624 17.42 -4.77 16.60
C GLU A 624 17.75 -4.30 18.02
N MET A 625 17.64 -2.99 18.30
CA MET A 625 17.81 -2.45 19.65
C MET A 625 16.86 -3.11 20.66
N VAL A 626 15.58 -3.25 20.30
CA VAL A 626 14.56 -3.85 21.17
C VAL A 626 14.73 -5.37 21.26
N GLN A 627 15.04 -6.06 20.16
CA GLN A 627 15.23 -7.50 20.14
C GLN A 627 16.47 -7.92 20.96
N ASN A 628 17.58 -7.20 20.83
CA ASN A 628 18.78 -7.45 21.63
C ASN A 628 18.50 -7.27 23.12
N TRP A 629 17.77 -6.21 23.48
CA TRP A 629 17.38 -5.98 24.87
C TRP A 629 16.53 -7.12 25.44
N MET A 630 15.48 -7.53 24.71
CA MET A 630 14.61 -8.64 25.14
C MET A 630 15.37 -9.98 25.23
N LYS A 631 16.41 -10.17 24.41
CA LYS A 631 17.24 -11.38 24.44
C LYS A 631 18.17 -11.40 25.66
N GLU A 632 18.71 -10.25 26.04
CA GLU A 632 19.58 -10.12 27.21
C GLU A 632 18.80 -10.12 28.53
N HIS A 633 17.51 -9.75 28.47
CA HIS A 633 16.61 -9.67 29.62
C HIS A 633 15.33 -10.50 29.36
N PRO A 634 15.44 -11.85 29.27
CA PRO A 634 14.27 -12.71 29.13
C PRO A 634 13.39 -12.61 30.38
N GLU A 635 12.07 -12.51 30.18
CA GLU A 635 11.05 -12.45 31.25
C GLU A 635 10.95 -13.72 32.09
#